data_AF-A0A2P7ZE71-F1
#
_entry.id   AF-A0A2P7ZE71-F1
#
_cell.length_a   1.000
_cell.length_b   1.000
_cell.length_c   1.000
_cell.angle_alpha   90.00
_cell.angle_beta   90.00
_cell.angle_gamma   90.00
#
_symmetry.space_group_name_H-M   'P 1'
#
loop_
_entity.id
_entity.type
_entity.pdbx_description
1 polymer ?
#
loop_
_entity_poly.entity_id
_entity_poly.type
_entity_poly.pdbx_seq_one_letter_code
_entity_poly.pdbx_strand_id
1 'polypeptide(L)'
;MSSIFGTIYKYENQQHHRVGSMANDRSGLIKRNTVFLGTVFASAFALEIAFDTTSNKIWDAVNRGRQWKDIKYRYLQKAEDEDDDE
;
A
#
# COMPACT_ATOMS: atom_id res chain seq x y z
N MET A 1 35.39 63.04 -14.40
CA MET A 1 34.04 62.51 -14.12
C MET A 1 33.57 61.48 -15.18
N SER A 2 34.45 60.58 -15.67
CA SER A 2 34.10 59.60 -16.74
C SER A 2 34.14 58.13 -16.27
N SER A 3 34.56 57.85 -15.03
CA SER A 3 34.66 56.48 -14.51
C SER A 3 33.39 55.96 -13.83
N ILE A 4 32.48 56.85 -13.41
CA ILE A 4 31.28 56.44 -12.66
C ILE A 4 30.18 55.96 -13.63
N PHE A 5 30.02 56.64 -14.77
CA PHE A 5 29.04 56.25 -15.79
C PHE A 5 29.30 54.85 -16.36
N GLY A 6 30.55 54.50 -16.67
CA GLY A 6 30.89 53.16 -17.18
C GLY A 6 30.59 52.04 -16.18
N THR A 7 30.80 52.29 -14.88
CA THR A 7 30.47 51.33 -13.82
C THR A 7 28.96 51.21 -13.62
N ILE A 8 28.20 52.30 -13.76
CA ILE A 8 26.72 52.29 -13.67
C ILE A 8 26.10 51.49 -14.83
N TYR A 9 26.53 51.73 -16.08
CA TYR A 9 26.02 50.96 -17.23
C TYR A 9 26.34 49.47 -17.14
N LYS A 10 27.50 49.12 -16.57
CA LYS A 10 27.89 47.71 -16.37
C LYS A 10 27.09 47.01 -15.27
N TYR A 11 26.56 47.75 -14.29
CA TYR A 11 25.75 47.21 -13.19
C TYR A 11 24.27 47.04 -13.59
N GLU A 12 23.75 47.94 -14.43
CA GLU A 12 22.38 47.88 -14.95
C GLU A 12 22.19 46.73 -15.95
N ASN A 13 23.19 46.48 -16.81
CA ASN A 13 23.14 45.39 -17.78
C ASN A 13 23.39 43.98 -17.18
N GLN A 14 23.65 43.89 -15.86
CA GLN A 14 23.72 42.62 -15.13
C GLN A 14 22.40 42.19 -14.47
N GLN A 15 21.38 43.05 -14.43
CA GLN A 15 20.09 42.70 -13.81
C GLN A 15 19.12 42.02 -14.79
N HIS A 16 19.36 42.09 -16.11
CA HIS A 16 18.48 41.51 -17.15
C HIS A 16 18.76 40.04 -17.52
N HIS A 17 19.61 39.32 -16.77
CA HIS A 17 19.78 37.87 -16.90
C HIS A 17 19.29 37.05 -15.69
N ARG A 18 18.53 37.68 -14.78
CA ARG A 18 18.04 37.03 -13.55
C ARG A 18 16.51 36.98 -13.44
N VAL A 19 15.80 36.68 -14.53
CA VAL A 19 14.38 36.31 -14.46
C VAL A 19 14.07 35.21 -15.45
N GLY A 20 14.04 33.97 -14.95
CA GLY A 20 13.75 32.80 -15.79
C GLY A 20 13.94 31.46 -15.09
N SER A 21 13.60 31.37 -13.80
CA SER A 21 13.34 30.07 -13.17
C SER A 21 11.96 30.17 -12.51
N MET A 22 10.93 30.16 -13.35
CA MET A 22 9.58 29.90 -12.88
C MET A 22 9.57 28.43 -12.48
N ALA A 23 9.70 28.27 -11.16
CA ALA A 23 9.49 27.09 -10.36
C ALA A 23 8.80 25.94 -11.09
N ASN A 24 9.48 24.79 -11.08
CA ASN A 24 8.91 23.46 -11.30
C ASN A 24 7.46 23.40 -10.83
N ASP A 25 6.54 23.31 -11.79
CA ASP A 25 5.13 23.05 -11.53
C ASP A 25 4.96 21.81 -10.66
N ARG A 26 3.91 21.86 -9.83
CA ARG A 26 3.53 20.96 -8.71
C ARG A 26 3.30 19.48 -9.08
N SER A 27 4.25 18.84 -9.75
CA SER A 27 4.24 17.40 -10.10
C SER A 27 5.08 16.55 -9.13
N GLY A 28 5.65 17.16 -8.07
CA GLY A 28 6.55 16.49 -7.13
C GLY A 28 5.89 15.86 -5.90
N LEU A 29 4.64 16.20 -5.58
CA LEU A 29 3.99 15.71 -4.36
C LEU A 29 3.54 14.24 -4.51
N ILE A 30 3.06 13.85 -5.69
CA ILE A 30 2.63 12.47 -5.96
C ILE A 30 3.85 11.58 -6.30
N LYS A 31 4.88 12.10 -6.98
CA LYS A 31 6.03 11.31 -7.48
C LYS A 31 6.97 10.76 -6.39
N ARG A 32 6.93 11.28 -5.16
CA ARG A 32 7.85 10.85 -4.08
C ARG A 32 7.27 9.84 -3.09
N ASN A 33 5.96 9.62 -3.08
CA ASN A 33 5.31 8.72 -2.11
C ASN A 33 4.62 7.49 -2.74
N THR A 34 4.70 7.30 -4.06
CA THR A 34 4.08 6.15 -4.74
C THR A 34 4.69 4.83 -4.30
N VAL A 35 5.99 4.80 -3.99
CA VAL A 35 6.66 3.61 -3.46
C VAL A 35 6.09 3.27 -2.08
N PHE A 36 5.98 4.25 -1.17
CA PHE A 36 5.37 4.03 0.15
C PHE A 36 3.92 3.53 0.03
N LEU A 37 3.10 4.20 -0.77
CA LEU A 37 1.71 3.79 -0.99
C LEU A 37 1.61 2.39 -1.60
N GLY A 38 2.45 2.08 -2.59
CA GLY A 38 2.52 0.77 -3.21
C GLY A 38 2.99 -0.31 -2.24
N THR A 39 3.98 -0.03 -1.39
CA THR A 39 4.45 -0.92 -0.34
C THR A 39 3.37 -1.17 0.68
N VAL A 40 2.63 -0.14 1.12
CA VAL A 40 1.52 -0.30 2.07
C VAL A 40 0.46 -1.22 1.46
N PHE A 41 0.00 -0.98 0.24
CA PHE A 41 -1.00 -1.86 -0.39
C PHE A 41 -0.49 -3.28 -0.64
N ALA A 42 0.73 -3.42 -1.17
CA ALA A 42 1.32 -4.74 -1.39
C ALA A 42 1.47 -5.52 -0.07
N SER A 43 1.90 -4.83 1.00
CA SER A 43 2.02 -5.43 2.32
C SER A 43 0.65 -5.79 2.91
N ALA A 44 -0.39 -4.98 2.68
CA ALA A 44 -1.73 -5.28 3.15
C ALA A 44 -2.25 -6.59 2.54
N PHE A 45 -2.15 -6.77 1.22
CA PHE A 45 -2.56 -8.02 0.57
C PHE A 45 -1.70 -9.21 1.01
N ALA A 46 -0.39 -9.03 1.10
CA ALA A 46 0.51 -10.10 1.54
C ALA A 46 0.20 -10.53 2.99
N LEU A 47 -0.04 -9.57 3.88
CA LEU A 47 -0.40 -9.83 5.27
C LEU A 47 -1.79 -10.41 5.40
N GLU A 48 -2.79 -9.97 4.63
CA GLU A 48 -4.14 -10.55 4.60
C GLU A 48 -4.07 -12.06 4.32
N ILE A 49 -3.42 -12.46 3.23
CA ILE A 49 -3.27 -13.87 2.86
C ILE A 49 -2.53 -14.65 3.96
N ALA A 50 -1.42 -14.10 4.45
CA ALA A 50 -0.59 -14.76 5.45
C ALA A 50 -1.33 -14.89 6.80
N PHE A 51 -2.00 -13.84 7.24
CA PHE A 51 -2.72 -13.77 8.51
C PHE A 51 -3.92 -14.69 8.49
N ASP A 52 -4.74 -14.66 7.43
CA ASP A 52 -5.92 -15.54 7.31
C ASP A 52 -5.50 -17.00 7.32
N THR A 53 -4.50 -17.37 6.51
CA THR A 53 -4.02 -18.75 6.44
C THR A 53 -3.46 -19.21 7.79
N THR A 54 -2.67 -18.36 8.44
CA THR A 54 -2.00 -18.72 9.70
C THR A 54 -2.99 -18.78 10.86
N SER A 55 -3.86 -17.79 10.98
CA SER A 55 -4.87 -17.72 12.04
C SER A 55 -5.85 -18.88 11.94
N ASN A 56 -6.30 -19.24 10.73
CA ASN A 56 -7.13 -20.42 10.53
C ASN A 56 -6.40 -21.71 10.93
N LYS A 57 -5.12 -21.88 10.57
CA LYS A 57 -4.33 -23.06 10.99
C LYS A 57 -4.19 -23.15 12.50
N ILE A 58 -3.94 -22.02 13.17
CA ILE A 58 -3.84 -21.97 14.64
C ILE A 58 -5.19 -22.36 15.25
N TRP A 59 -6.28 -21.77 14.77
CA TRP A 59 -7.63 -22.07 15.24
C TRP A 59 -7.97 -23.56 15.05
N ASP A 60 -7.63 -24.11 13.89
CA ASP A 60 -7.88 -25.51 13.53
C ASP A 60 -7.11 -26.47 14.44
N ALA A 61 -5.87 -26.12 14.79
CA ALA A 61 -5.03 -26.91 15.68
C ALA A 61 -5.57 -26.92 17.11
N VAL A 62 -5.99 -25.75 17.62
CA VAL A 62 -6.50 -25.61 18.99
C VAL A 62 -7.89 -26.23 19.14
N ASN A 63 -8.73 -26.20 18.10
CA ASN A 63 -10.11 -26.69 18.15
C ASN A 63 -10.29 -28.04 17.44
N ARG A 64 -9.21 -28.80 17.22
CA ARG A 64 -9.26 -30.10 16.56
C ARG A 64 -10.26 -31.03 17.26
N GLY A 65 -11.11 -31.69 16.48
CA GLY A 65 -12.12 -32.63 16.97
C GLY A 65 -13.40 -31.98 17.50
N ARG A 66 -13.47 -30.64 17.53
CA ARG A 66 -14.67 -29.88 17.92
C ARG A 66 -15.25 -29.05 16.79
N GLN A 67 -14.55 -28.96 15.66
CA GLN A 67 -15.02 -28.18 14.53
C GLN A 67 -16.06 -28.97 13.73
N TRP A 68 -17.03 -28.27 13.13
CA TRP A 68 -18.03 -28.92 12.28
C TRP A 68 -17.39 -29.80 11.21
N LYS A 69 -16.33 -29.33 10.54
CA LYS A 69 -15.60 -30.11 9.53
C LYS A 69 -15.04 -31.43 10.05
N ASP A 70 -14.74 -31.51 11.36
CA ASP A 70 -14.21 -32.71 12.02
C ASP A 70 -15.32 -33.65 12.50
N ILE A 71 -16.57 -33.18 12.67
CA ILE A 71 -17.66 -33.99 13.27
C ILE A 71 -18.84 -34.23 12.32
N LYS A 72 -18.94 -33.47 11.22
CA LYS A 72 -20.08 -33.48 10.29
C LYS A 72 -20.41 -34.86 9.74
N TYR A 73 -19.40 -35.70 9.51
CA TYR A 73 -19.57 -37.02 8.91
C TYR A 73 -20.46 -37.92 9.78
N ARG A 74 -20.41 -37.75 11.12
CA ARG A 74 -21.23 -38.53 12.05
C ARG A 74 -22.73 -38.21 11.94
N TYR A 75 -23.05 -36.97 11.57
CA TYR A 75 -24.42 -36.52 11.44
C TYR A 75 -24.99 -36.80 10.05
N LEU A 76 -24.16 -36.72 9.00
CA LEU A 76 -24.57 -37.09 7.65
C LEU A 76 -24.82 -38.59 7.53
N GLN A 77 -23.94 -39.43 8.08
CA GLN A 77 -24.16 -40.89 8.12
C GLN A 77 -25.41 -41.25 8.90
N LYS A 78 -25.61 -40.63 10.06
CA LYS A 78 -26.82 -40.86 10.86
C LYS A 78 -28.10 -40.48 10.10
N ALA A 79 -28.08 -39.43 9.29
CA ALA A 79 -29.22 -39.05 8.47
C ALA A 79 -29.47 -40.06 7.33
N GLU A 80 -28.40 -40.55 6.68
CA GLU A 80 -28.49 -41.60 5.66
C GLU A 80 -29.03 -42.93 6.25
N ASP A 81 -28.53 -43.35 7.42
CA ASP A 81 -29.00 -44.56 8.12
C ASP A 81 -30.47 -44.44 8.55
N GLU A 82 -30.94 -43.23 8.94
CA GLU A 82 -32.35 -42.98 9.31
C GLU A 82 -33.30 -43.01 8.09
N ASP A 83 -32.82 -42.59 6.90
CA ASP A 83 -33.61 -42.61 5.66
C ASP A 83 -33.72 -44.02 5.03
N ASP A 84 -32.74 -44.91 5.23
CA ASP A 84 -32.74 -46.29 4.73
C ASP A 84 -33.61 -47.25 5.59
N ASP A 85 -33.92 -46.87 6.83
CA ASP A 85 -34.75 -47.64 7.78
C ASP A 85 -36.27 -47.23 7.75
N GLU A 86 -36.68 -46.24 6.93
CA GLU A 86 -38.08 -45.84 6.64
C GLU A 86 -38.65 -46.47 5.36
#